data_AF-A0A1F7PKV0-F1
#
_entry.id   AF-A0A1F7PKV0-F1
#
_cell.length_a   1.000
_cell.length_b   1.000
_cell.length_c   1.000
_cell.angle_alpha   90.00
_cell.angle_beta   90.00
_cell.angle_gamma   90.00
#
_symmetry.space_group_name_H-M   'P 1'
#
loop_
_entity.id
_entity.type
_entity.pdbx_description
1 polymer ?
#
loop_
_entity_poly.entity_id
_entity_poly.type
_entity_poly.pdbx_seq_one_letter_code
_entity_poly.pdbx_strand_id
1 'polypeptide(L)' 'MWGETLLKEMEARGIIVRAASKSGVAEEAGFAYKDLAAVVDVLHRLDISRRVASLTPIGNIKG' A
#
# COMPACT_ATOMS: atom_id res chain seq x y z
N MET A 1 17.80 6.62 -2.00
CA MET A 1 17.17 6.78 -3.33
C MET A 1 15.79 6.13 -3.45
N TRP A 2 15.48 5.05 -2.71
CA TRP A 2 14.19 4.33 -2.84
C TRP A 2 12.95 5.11 -2.37
N GLY A 3 13.02 5.82 -1.24
CA GLY A 3 11.86 6.54 -0.69
C GLY A 3 11.36 7.67 -1.59
N GLU A 4 12.25 8.37 -2.28
CA GLU A 4 11.85 9.46 -3.18
C GLU A 4 11.18 8.95 -4.46
N THR A 5 11.71 7.87 -5.03
CA THR A 5 11.08 7.21 -6.19
C THR A 5 9.69 6.71 -5.84
N LEU A 6 9.52 6.06 -4.68
CA LEU A 6 8.19 5.62 -4.23
C LEU A 6 7.21 6.78 -4.07
N LEU A 7 7.64 7.88 -3.46
CA LEU A 7 6.78 9.05 -3.27
C LEU A 7 6.29 9.59 -4.62
N LYS A 8 7.17 9.65 -5.63
CA LYS A 8 6.82 10.05 -7.00
C LYS A 8 5.85 9.07 -7.65
N GLU A 9 6.05 7.76 -7.46
CA GLU A 9 5.14 6.73 -7.99
C GLU A 9 3.75 6.81 -7.33
N MET A 10 3.68 7.03 -6.02
CA MET A 10 2.43 7.20 -5.30
C MET A 10 1.71 8.48 -5.74
N GLU A 11 2.44 9.58 -5.89
CA GLU A 11 1.90 10.84 -6.40
C GLU A 11 1.38 10.71 -7.83
N ALA A 12 2.10 10.01 -8.71
CA ALA A 12 1.65 9.71 -10.08
C ALA A 12 0.37 8.85 -10.12
N ARG A 13 0.11 8.07 -9.06
CA ARG A 13 -1.13 7.30 -8.86
C ARG A 13 -2.24 8.09 -8.17
N GLY A 14 -2.04 9.37 -7.88
CA GLY A 14 -2.98 10.23 -7.16
C GLY A 14 -3.05 9.98 -5.65
N ILE A 15 -2.01 9.36 -5.07
CA ILE A 15 -1.94 9.03 -3.64
C ILE A 15 -1.00 10.02 -2.95
N ILE A 16 -1.56 10.88 -2.10
CA ILE A 16 -0.79 11.90 -1.37
C ILE A 16 -0.16 11.27 -0.13
N VAL A 17 1.17 11.18 -0.07
CA VAL A 17 1.89 10.64 1.09
C VAL A 17 2.52 11.76 1.92
N ARG A 18 2.24 11.80 3.22
CA ARG A 18 2.91 12.67 4.20
C ARG A 18 3.56 11.81 5.25
N ALA A 19 4.85 12.02 5.50
CA ALA A 19 5.60 11.25 6.49
C ALA A 19 6.53 12.13 7.32
N ALA A 20 6.74 11.78 8.59
CA ALA A 20 7.70 12.46 9.47
C ALA A 20 9.15 12.36 8.98
N SER A 21 9.51 11.24 8.32
CA SER A 21 10.83 11.07 7.68
C SER A 21 10.71 10.38 6.32
N LYS A 22 11.54 10.80 5.36
CA LYS A 22 11.63 10.16 4.03
C LYS A 22 12.26 8.76 4.08
N SER A 23 13.08 8.48 5.09
CA SER A 23 13.70 7.17 5.33
C SER A 23 12.65 6.13 5.78
N GLY A 24 11.76 6.50 6.70
CA GLY A 24 10.69 5.59 7.17
C GLY A 24 9.73 5.16 6.04
N VAL A 25 9.46 6.06 5.08
CA VAL A 25 8.69 5.72 3.88
C VAL A 25 9.40 4.66 3.04
N ALA A 26 10.72 4.74 2.90
CA ALA A 26 11.51 3.81 2.09
C ALA A 26 11.59 2.42 2.72
N GLU A 27 11.74 2.36 4.05
CA GLU A 27 11.85 1.11 4.81
C GLU A 27 10.56 0.29 4.72
N GLU A 28 9.39 0.93 4.84
CA GLU A 28 8.11 0.24 4.70
C GLU A 28 7.80 -0.16 3.25
N ALA A 29 8.26 0.62 2.28
CA ALA A 29 8.03 0.37 0.86
C ALA A 29 8.81 -0.81 0.30
N GLY A 30 10.07 -0.97 0.74
CA GLY A 30 10.91 -2.10 0.35
C GLY A 30 10.35 -3.45 0.81
N PHE A 31 9.50 -3.43 1.84
CA PHE A 31 8.90 -4.61 2.44
C PHE A 31 7.40 -4.77 2.16
N ALA A 32 6.79 -3.88 1.38
CA ALA A 32 5.33 -3.81 1.18
C ALA A 32 4.81 -4.93 0.27
N TYR A 33 4.82 -6.13 0.85
CA TYR A 33 3.91 -7.26 0.78
C TYR A 33 3.37 -7.73 -0.58
N LYS A 34 3.38 -9.07 -0.70
CA LYS A 34 2.61 -9.93 -1.60
C LYS A 34 1.35 -9.26 -2.13
N ASP A 35 0.99 -9.57 -3.37
CA ASP A 35 -0.29 -9.17 -3.96
C ASP A 35 -1.45 -9.42 -2.98
N LEU A 36 -1.94 -8.33 -2.37
CA LEU A 36 -2.98 -8.39 -1.36
C LEU A 36 -4.28 -8.95 -1.94
N ALA A 37 -4.53 -8.71 -3.24
CA ALA A 37 -5.68 -9.26 -3.92
C ALA A 37 -5.58 -10.79 -4.02
N ALA A 38 -4.39 -11.34 -4.22
CA ALA A 38 -4.17 -12.79 -4.22
C ALA A 38 -4.45 -13.42 -2.84
N VAL A 39 -4.04 -12.75 -1.75
CA VAL A 39 -4.32 -13.21 -0.38
C VAL A 39 -5.83 -13.22 -0.12
N VAL A 40 -6.51 -12.13 -0.46
CA VAL A 40 -7.98 -12.02 -0.31
C VAL A 40 -8.69 -13.05 -1.20
N ASP A 41 -8.17 -13.34 -2.39
CA ASP A 41 -8.74 -14.33 -3.31
C ASP A 41 -8.71 -15.74 -2.72
N VAL A 42 -7.58 -16.15 -2.14
CA VAL A 42 -7.43 -17.45 -1.47
C VAL A 42 -8.42 -17.59 -0.31
N LEU A 43 -8.51 -16.59 0.58
CA LEU A 43 -9.40 -16.66 1.73
C LEU A 43 -10.88 -16.74 1.32
N HIS A 44 -11.25 -16.04 0.24
CA HIS A 44 -12.60 -16.10 -0.29
C HIS A 44 -12.92 -17.47 -0.93
N ARG A 45 -11.98 -18.04 -1.68
CA ARG A 45 -12.16 -19.36 -2.32
C ARG A 45 -12.26 -20.50 -1.31
N LEU A 46 -11.64 -20.35 -0.15
CA LEU A 46 -11.70 -21.31 0.96
C LEU A 46 -12.90 -21.09 1.90
N ASP A 47 -13.78 -20.14 1.59
CA ASP A 47 -14.95 -19.77 2.42
C ASP A 47 -14.58 -19.36 3.87
N ILE A 48 -13.36 -18.86 4.06
CA ILE A 48 -12.88 -18.34 5.37
C ILE A 48 -13.38 -16.91 5.59
N SER A 49 -13.48 -16.13 4.50
CA SER A 49 -13.99 -14.77 4.54
C SER A 49 -14.74 -14.40 3.25
N ARG A 50 -15.67 -13.46 3.37
CA ARG A 50 -16.44 -12.95 2.23
C ARG A 50 -15.87 -11.60 1.78
N ARG A 51 -15.65 -11.43 0.47
CA ARG A 51 -15.34 -10.10 -0.11
C ARG A 51 -16.59 -9.22 -0.03
N VAL A 52 -16.42 -8.01 0.47
CA VAL A 52 -17.50 -7.04 0.64
C VAL A 52 -17.23 -5.78 -0.19
N ALA A 53 -16.07 -5.17 0.01
CA ALA A 53 -15.66 -3.98 -0.71
C ALA A 53 -14.15 -3.96 -0.92
N SER A 54 -13.71 -3.18 -1.89
CA SER A 54 -12.31 -2.78 -2.08
C SER A 54 -12.22 -1.26 -2.05
N LEU A 55 -11.12 -0.74 -1.52
CA LEU A 55 -10.89 0.68 -1.32
C LEU A 55 -9.66 1.11 -2.12
N THR A 56 -9.77 2.19 -2.87
CA THR A 56 -8.62 2.82 -3.54
C THR A 56 -8.09 3.95 -2.65
N PRO A 57 -6.83 3.90 -2.20
CA PRO A 57 -6.27 4.96 -1.38
C PRO A 57 -6.12 6.25 -2.19
N ILE A 58 -6.34 7.39 -1.53
CA ILE A 58 -6.08 8.73 -2.07
C ILE A 58 -5.03 9.48 -1.24
N GLY A 59 -4.70 8.99 -0.04
CA GLY A 59 -3.66 9.56 0.79
C GLY A 59 -3.20 8.64 1.91
N ASN A 60 -2.00 8.87 2.40
CA ASN A 60 -1.36 8.13 3.48
C ASN A 60 -0.54 9.09 4.36
N ILE A 61 -0.93 9.24 5.63
CA ILE A 61 -0.22 10.08 6.60
C ILE A 61 0.45 9.15 7.61
N LYS A 62 1.78 9.27 7.73
CA LYS A 62 2.61 8.49 8.65
C LYS A 62 3.37 9.42 9.59
N GLY A 63 3.29 9.12 10.89
CA GLY A 63 4.01 9.80 11.95
C GLY A 63 5.06 8.87 12.54
#